data_AF-A0A1N7F6T2-F1
#
_entry.id   AF-A0A1N7F6T2-F1
#
_cell.length_a   1.000
_cell.length_b   1.000
_cell.length_c   1.000
_cell.angle_alpha   90.00
_cell.angle_beta   90.00
_cell.angle_gamma   90.00
#
_symmetry.space_group_name_H-M   'P 1'
#
loop_
_entity.id
_entity.type
_entity.pdbx_description
1 polymer ?
#
loop_
_entity_poly.entity_id
_entity_poly.type
_entity_poly.pdbx_seq_one_letter_code
_entity_poly.pdbx_strand_id
1 'polypeptide(L)'
;MSVFQERIQQARAGSDARENVRQIKRAVIDELRHTDPRVSIKNTDYFNNTYAPDLVLHWPTDGKSRYLYIRTDPDPRRLHEDVSYLGNEHPVLFSLEAVGRHPDSAASLDQVTASKDVLVTDPDGLEALVDTRRRHPVVQLASAAVLQGGRGLIGEEQGHRIAESFSEGFDAARRTEPELTARAAATIDDSFDTRSSKRLGQFLQAVWVGSGGLPTTFPGRTDLSSDLSDEGFRFLLELAEFDDAEFWRRVGRRLTVERLAQMDVDPASPNFQHLIKSNLDVLWVRICRVVKTGATLFDAPSRFSWTQESGNLALKGARFTAYVARKTEDMRVAADRGDSISGEDLIARAEQLNRGVEQVDLVGPTCSVLYASQGTDATHDAALHGIISTLGDARVRAATIKLPEGRTLRCDFETRTAAGKGPAIFPIGDLVPAALRVMEDLNENEVSELDELFGGWRSGPSQLTLGFSGSSDEAALFTFPELEAPEALDEGGPS
;
A
#
# COMPACT_ATOMS: atom_id res chain seq x y z
N MET A 1 25.19 30.31 2.18
CA MET A 1 24.69 30.69 0.83
C MET A 1 24.46 29.38 0.11
N SER A 2 23.23 29.12 -0.34
CA SER A 2 22.87 27.83 -0.92
C SER A 2 23.49 27.61 -2.29
N VAL A 3 23.69 26.34 -2.67
CA VAL A 3 24.17 25.96 -4.03
C VAL A 3 23.23 26.51 -5.10
N PHE A 4 21.94 26.60 -4.78
CA PHE A 4 20.93 27.23 -5.62
C PHE A 4 21.18 28.73 -5.80
N GLN A 5 21.39 29.48 -4.70
CA GLN A 5 21.63 30.92 -4.77
C GLN A 5 22.89 31.27 -5.58
N GLU A 6 23.93 30.45 -5.49
CA GLU A 6 25.12 30.57 -6.33
C GLU A 6 24.80 30.40 -7.82
N ARG A 7 23.98 29.41 -8.18
CA ARG A 7 23.55 29.19 -9.57
C ARG A 7 22.70 30.34 -10.10
N ILE A 8 21.82 30.91 -9.28
CA ILE A 8 21.04 32.09 -9.66
C ILE A 8 21.92 33.32 -9.82
N GLN A 9 22.90 33.55 -8.94
CA GLN A 9 23.84 34.66 -9.08
C GLN A 9 24.71 34.52 -10.33
N GLN A 10 25.20 33.31 -10.63
CA GLN A 10 25.93 33.02 -11.87
C GLN A 10 25.07 33.25 -13.11
N ALA A 11 23.81 32.82 -13.09
CA ALA A 11 22.86 33.06 -14.17
C ALA A 11 22.55 34.56 -14.37
N ARG A 12 22.47 35.35 -13.29
CA ARG A 12 22.27 36.80 -13.36
C ARG A 12 23.50 37.55 -13.91
N ALA A 13 24.70 36.98 -13.80
CA ALA A 13 25.94 37.59 -14.26
C ALA A 13 26.20 37.44 -15.78
N GLY A 14 25.39 36.64 -16.48
CA GLY A 14 25.48 36.46 -17.93
C GLY A 14 25.02 37.70 -18.71
N SER A 15 25.56 37.90 -19.92
CA SER A 15 25.29 39.06 -20.77
C SER A 15 24.08 38.91 -21.70
N ASP A 16 23.54 37.69 -21.87
CA ASP A 16 22.32 37.43 -22.67
C ASP A 16 21.11 37.17 -21.77
N ALA A 17 20.16 38.10 -21.78
CA ALA A 17 18.94 38.04 -20.97
C ALA A 17 18.11 36.76 -21.21
N ARG A 18 18.07 36.23 -22.45
CA ARG A 18 17.31 34.99 -22.75
C ARG A 18 17.99 33.75 -22.21
N GLU A 19 19.31 33.74 -22.20
CA GLU A 19 20.10 32.67 -21.61
C GLU A 19 19.97 32.71 -20.07
N ASN A 20 20.05 33.90 -19.47
CA ASN A 20 19.88 34.08 -18.03
C ASN A 20 18.52 33.56 -17.54
N VAL A 21 17.42 33.89 -18.24
CA VAL A 21 16.08 33.37 -17.91
C VAL A 21 16.02 31.85 -18.02
N ARG A 22 16.60 31.26 -19.06
CA ARG A 22 16.65 29.80 -19.23
C ARG A 22 17.42 29.12 -18.10
N GLN A 23 18.54 29.70 -17.66
CA GLN A 23 19.34 29.17 -16.56
C GLN A 23 18.62 29.29 -15.21
N ILE A 24 17.95 30.43 -14.94
CA ILE A 24 17.11 30.61 -13.75
C ILE A 24 16.01 29.56 -13.71
N LYS A 25 15.24 29.42 -14.79
CA LYS A 25 14.16 28.42 -14.84
C LYS A 25 14.68 27.00 -14.67
N ARG A 26 15.83 26.67 -15.26
CA ARG A 26 16.47 25.35 -15.08
C ARG A 26 16.84 25.10 -13.62
N ALA A 27 17.45 26.07 -12.95
CA ALA A 27 17.78 25.95 -11.53
C ALA A 27 16.52 25.73 -10.68
N VAL A 28 15.44 26.50 -10.92
CA VAL A 28 14.14 26.32 -10.23
C VAL A 28 13.55 24.94 -10.50
N ILE A 29 13.56 24.46 -11.75
CA ILE A 29 13.08 23.11 -12.12
C ILE A 29 13.87 22.03 -11.38
N ASP A 30 15.19 22.16 -11.32
CA ASP A 30 16.03 21.21 -10.62
C ASP A 30 15.69 21.21 -9.13
N GLU A 31 15.56 22.37 -8.48
CA GLU A 31 15.18 22.46 -7.07
C GLU A 31 13.84 21.77 -6.79
N LEU A 32 12.81 22.06 -7.58
CA LEU A 32 11.48 21.44 -7.45
C LEU A 32 11.53 19.91 -7.58
N ARG A 33 12.37 19.39 -8.50
CA ARG A 33 12.57 17.94 -8.66
C ARG A 33 13.34 17.32 -7.49
N HIS A 34 14.25 18.06 -6.87
CA HIS A 34 14.91 17.59 -5.65
C HIS A 34 13.92 17.53 -4.48
N THR A 35 12.98 18.47 -4.40
CA THR A 35 11.91 18.45 -3.38
C THR A 35 10.92 17.30 -3.60
N ASP A 36 10.38 17.14 -4.82
CA ASP A 36 9.48 16.02 -5.19
C ASP A 36 9.88 15.41 -6.54
N PRO A 37 10.52 14.24 -6.57
CA PRO A 37 10.95 13.59 -7.81
C PRO A 37 9.81 13.20 -8.76
N ARG A 38 8.56 13.14 -8.27
CA ARG A 38 7.40 12.65 -9.03
C ARG A 38 6.73 13.73 -9.87
N VAL A 39 7.18 14.98 -9.73
CA VAL A 39 6.60 16.13 -10.46
C VAL A 39 7.05 16.13 -11.93
N SER A 40 6.08 16.21 -12.82
CA SER A 40 6.29 16.56 -14.22
C SER A 40 6.16 18.08 -14.38
N ILE A 41 7.22 18.73 -14.87
CA ILE A 41 7.25 20.20 -14.98
C ILE A 41 7.29 20.59 -16.46
N LYS A 42 6.29 21.37 -16.88
CA LYS A 42 6.25 22.01 -18.19
C LYS A 42 6.76 23.44 -18.08
N ASN A 43 7.82 23.74 -18.81
CA ASN A 43 8.33 25.10 -18.95
C ASN A 43 7.48 25.89 -19.97
N THR A 44 7.09 27.12 -19.62
CA THR A 44 6.41 28.05 -20.53
C THR A 44 7.39 29.07 -21.12
N ASP A 45 6.94 29.85 -22.09
CA ASP A 45 7.75 30.93 -22.66
C ASP A 45 7.72 32.23 -21.83
N TYR A 46 6.90 32.28 -20.77
CA TYR A 46 6.72 33.47 -19.93
C TYR A 46 7.73 33.54 -18.81
N PHE A 47 8.18 34.73 -18.44
CA PHE A 47 9.03 34.93 -17.27
C PHE A 47 8.60 36.15 -16.46
N ASN A 48 8.46 36.00 -15.14
CA ASN A 48 8.08 37.09 -14.23
C ASN A 48 6.82 37.85 -14.68
N ASN A 49 5.82 37.11 -15.16
CA ASN A 49 4.55 37.64 -15.64
C ASN A 49 3.47 37.50 -14.56
N THR A 50 2.58 38.48 -14.45
CA THR A 50 1.49 38.48 -13.46
C THR A 50 0.36 37.51 -13.82
N TYR A 51 0.10 37.24 -15.10
CA TYR A 51 -1.08 36.50 -15.55
C TYR A 51 -0.79 35.15 -16.21
N ALA A 52 0.43 34.96 -16.70
CA ALA A 52 0.84 33.73 -17.34
C ALA A 52 1.92 33.03 -16.51
N PRO A 53 1.76 31.73 -16.20
CA PRO A 53 2.69 31.04 -15.32
C PRO A 53 4.03 30.81 -16.00
N ASP A 54 5.09 30.86 -15.21
CA ASP A 54 6.45 30.54 -15.66
C ASP A 54 6.63 29.03 -15.88
N LEU A 55 6.02 28.23 -15.01
CA LEU A 55 6.06 26.77 -15.02
C LEU A 55 4.68 26.20 -14.68
N VAL A 56 4.38 25.02 -15.23
CA VAL A 56 3.20 24.23 -14.84
C VAL A 56 3.68 22.91 -14.24
N LEU A 57 3.30 22.67 -12.99
CA LEU A 57 3.59 21.45 -12.24
C LEU A 57 2.42 20.48 -12.43
N HIS A 58 2.72 19.22 -12.68
CA HIS A 58 1.73 18.17 -12.85
C HIS A 58 2.19 16.89 -12.15
N TRP A 59 1.28 16.27 -11.41
CA TRP A 59 1.49 14.98 -10.76
C TRP A 59 0.60 13.93 -11.43
N PRO A 60 1.16 13.09 -12.33
CA PRO A 60 0.37 12.16 -13.14
C PRO A 60 -0.51 11.22 -12.31
N THR A 61 0.03 10.72 -11.19
CA THR A 61 -0.68 9.80 -10.31
C THR A 61 -1.88 10.45 -9.60
N ASP A 62 -1.78 11.74 -9.27
CA ASP A 62 -2.81 12.46 -8.49
C ASP A 62 -3.80 13.24 -9.37
N GLY A 63 -3.51 13.35 -10.67
CA GLY A 63 -4.21 14.23 -11.62
C GLY A 63 -4.15 15.71 -11.25
N LYS A 64 -3.27 16.10 -10.30
CA LYS A 64 -3.18 17.47 -9.77
C LYS A 64 -2.24 18.29 -10.63
N SER A 65 -2.57 19.57 -10.79
CA SER A 65 -1.69 20.56 -11.40
C SER A 65 -1.67 21.84 -10.60
N ARG A 66 -0.52 22.52 -10.61
CA ARG A 66 -0.35 23.87 -10.06
C ARG A 66 0.43 24.74 -11.01
N TYR A 67 0.07 26.01 -11.01
CA TYR A 67 0.82 27.04 -11.72
C TYR A 67 1.89 27.62 -10.80
N LEU A 68 3.10 27.77 -11.31
CA LEU A 68 4.19 28.39 -10.59
C LEU A 68 4.63 29.66 -11.32
N TYR A 69 4.70 30.71 -10.52
CA TYR A 69 5.07 32.06 -10.92
C TYR A 69 6.38 32.42 -10.25
N ILE A 70 7.41 32.70 -11.05
CA ILE A 70 8.73 33.10 -10.53
C ILE A 70 8.71 34.61 -10.32
N ARG A 71 9.19 35.06 -9.16
CA ARG A 71 9.29 36.48 -8.81
C ARG A 71 10.73 36.85 -8.48
N THR A 72 11.18 37.95 -9.09
CA THR A 72 12.52 38.48 -8.84
C THR A 72 12.59 39.37 -7.61
N ASP A 73 11.45 39.90 -7.15
CA ASP A 73 11.32 40.83 -6.04
C ASP A 73 10.48 40.19 -4.92
N PRO A 74 11.05 40.02 -3.71
CA PRO A 74 10.34 39.47 -2.56
C PRO A 74 9.45 40.49 -1.80
N ASP A 75 9.25 41.73 -2.30
CA ASP A 75 8.40 42.74 -1.61
C ASP A 75 7.03 42.15 -1.26
N PRO A 76 6.71 42.03 0.05
CA PRO A 76 5.45 41.43 0.50
C PRO A 76 4.20 42.11 -0.06
N ARG A 77 4.27 43.42 -0.39
CA ARG A 77 3.12 44.14 -0.98
C ARG A 77 2.85 43.69 -2.41
N ARG A 78 3.89 43.47 -3.21
CA ARG A 78 3.77 42.94 -4.58
C ARG A 78 3.25 41.52 -4.56
N LEU A 79 3.80 40.69 -3.67
CA LEU A 79 3.32 39.32 -3.49
C LEU A 79 1.85 39.30 -3.04
N HIS A 80 1.43 40.21 -2.17
CA HIS A 80 0.04 40.34 -1.75
C HIS A 80 -0.89 40.70 -2.93
N GLU A 81 -0.47 41.60 -3.81
CA GLU A 81 -1.19 41.91 -5.05
C GLU A 81 -1.31 40.68 -5.94
N ASP A 82 -0.22 39.94 -6.18
CA ASP A 82 -0.23 38.70 -6.96
C ASP A 82 -1.19 37.65 -6.39
N VAL A 83 -1.16 37.41 -5.07
CA VAL A 83 -2.10 36.51 -4.38
C VAL A 83 -3.55 36.98 -4.55
N SER A 84 -3.76 38.30 -4.59
CA SER A 84 -5.08 38.88 -4.79
C SER A 84 -5.65 38.52 -6.17
N TYR A 85 -4.82 38.55 -7.22
CA TYR A 85 -5.21 38.22 -8.59
C TYR A 85 -5.26 36.72 -8.89
N LEU A 86 -4.29 35.95 -8.38
CA LEU A 86 -4.06 34.56 -8.81
C LEU A 86 -4.66 33.51 -7.88
N GLY A 87 -5.11 33.89 -6.68
CA GLY A 87 -5.41 32.94 -5.61
C GLY A 87 -6.55 31.93 -5.89
N ASN A 88 -7.37 32.14 -6.92
CA ASN A 88 -8.42 31.18 -7.30
C ASN A 88 -7.85 29.88 -7.93
N GLU A 89 -6.59 29.89 -8.37
CA GLU A 89 -5.94 28.74 -9.01
C GLU A 89 -4.95 28.03 -8.08
N HIS A 90 -4.91 28.42 -6.80
CA HIS A 90 -4.00 27.89 -5.78
C HIS A 90 -2.52 27.81 -6.24
N PRO A 91 -1.95 28.90 -6.80
CA PRO A 91 -0.61 28.88 -7.38
C PRO A 91 0.51 28.73 -6.34
N VAL A 92 1.71 28.50 -6.87
CA VAL A 92 2.99 28.66 -6.16
C VAL A 92 3.65 29.96 -6.63
N LEU A 93 3.90 30.89 -5.73
CA LEU A 93 4.74 32.06 -5.97
C LEU A 93 6.15 31.73 -5.46
N PHE A 94 7.10 31.58 -6.39
CA PHE A 94 8.48 31.24 -6.09
C PHE A 94 9.36 32.48 -6.22
N SER A 95 9.81 33.03 -5.08
CA SER A 95 10.74 34.14 -5.07
C SER A 95 12.17 33.66 -5.31
N LEU A 96 12.95 34.39 -6.09
CA LEU A 96 14.39 34.12 -6.27
C LEU A 96 15.25 34.63 -5.09
N GLU A 97 14.65 35.41 -4.20
CA GLU A 97 15.28 35.97 -3.01
C GLU A 97 14.48 35.57 -1.77
N ALA A 98 15.14 35.49 -0.62
CA ALA A 98 14.52 35.00 0.62
C ALA A 98 13.29 35.83 1.01
N VAL A 99 12.17 35.14 1.21
CA VAL A 99 10.90 35.71 1.64
C VAL A 99 10.85 35.79 3.17
N GLY A 100 10.03 36.70 3.71
CA GLY A 100 9.84 36.81 5.16
C GLY A 100 10.92 37.58 5.94
N ARG A 101 11.90 38.21 5.27
CA ARG A 101 12.90 39.07 5.94
C ARG A 101 12.34 40.34 6.59
N HIS A 102 11.09 40.70 6.27
CA HIS A 102 10.40 41.89 6.79
C HIS A 102 9.17 41.49 7.64
N PRO A 103 9.28 41.50 8.99
CA PRO A 103 8.28 40.89 9.87
C PRO A 103 6.90 41.58 9.83
N ASP A 104 6.85 42.91 9.70
CA ASP A 104 5.59 43.66 9.79
C ASP A 104 4.65 43.46 8.58
N SER A 105 5.19 43.06 7.42
CA SER A 105 4.38 42.79 6.21
C SER A 105 4.16 41.30 5.96
N ALA A 106 4.91 40.43 6.65
CA ALA A 106 4.78 38.99 6.52
C ALA A 106 3.46 38.46 7.09
N ALA A 107 2.99 38.99 8.22
CA ALA A 107 1.75 38.53 8.86
C ALA A 107 0.49 38.75 7.99
N SER A 108 0.39 39.90 7.33
CA SER A 108 -0.74 40.19 6.42
C SER A 108 -0.68 39.34 5.15
N LEU A 109 0.53 39.07 4.64
CA LEU A 109 0.71 38.20 3.47
C LEU A 109 0.34 36.76 3.83
N ASP A 110 0.82 36.25 4.97
CA ASP A 110 0.59 34.89 5.43
C ASP A 110 -0.91 34.60 5.56
N GLN A 111 -1.66 35.48 6.23
CA GLN A 111 -3.11 35.34 6.37
C GLN A 111 -3.84 35.25 5.01
N VAL A 112 -3.48 36.11 4.05
CA VAL A 112 -4.12 36.15 2.73
C VAL A 112 -3.74 34.91 1.90
N THR A 113 -2.47 34.50 1.95
CA THR A 113 -1.99 33.28 1.27
C THR A 113 -2.63 32.02 1.82
N ALA A 114 -2.77 31.89 3.14
CA ALA A 114 -3.47 30.78 3.78
C ALA A 114 -4.95 30.74 3.39
N SER A 115 -5.63 31.89 3.36
CA SER A 115 -7.06 31.96 3.01
C SER A 115 -7.39 31.57 1.56
N LYS A 116 -6.40 31.67 0.66
CA LYS A 116 -6.55 31.36 -0.77
C LYS A 116 -5.80 30.10 -1.19
N ASP A 117 -5.24 29.36 -0.24
CA ASP A 117 -4.38 28.18 -0.46
C ASP A 117 -3.25 28.46 -1.48
N VAL A 118 -2.65 29.66 -1.39
CA VAL A 118 -1.48 30.05 -2.18
C VAL A 118 -0.21 29.74 -1.40
N LEU A 119 0.76 29.13 -2.07
CA LEU A 119 2.10 28.95 -1.50
C LEU A 119 2.98 30.12 -1.93
N VAL A 120 3.60 30.80 -0.96
CA VAL A 120 4.73 31.70 -1.22
C VAL A 120 5.97 31.05 -0.65
N THR A 121 6.97 30.80 -1.48
CA THR A 121 8.21 30.14 -1.05
C THR A 121 9.42 30.68 -1.79
N ASP A 122 10.59 30.26 -1.34
CA ASP A 122 11.89 30.63 -1.86
C ASP A 122 12.80 29.37 -1.86
N PRO A 123 14.04 29.48 -2.37
CA PRO A 123 14.94 28.35 -2.42
C PRO A 123 15.35 27.84 -1.04
N ASP A 124 15.53 28.74 -0.07
CA ASP A 124 16.02 28.39 1.26
C ASP A 124 14.94 27.61 2.04
N GLY A 125 13.66 27.93 1.82
CA GLY A 125 12.52 27.18 2.36
C GLY A 125 12.39 25.76 1.79
N LEU A 126 12.64 25.56 0.48
CA LEU A 126 12.65 24.23 -0.10
C LEU A 126 13.89 23.42 0.29
N GLU A 127 15.06 24.06 0.37
CA GLU A 127 16.31 23.42 0.78
C GLU A 127 16.22 22.94 2.24
N ALA A 128 15.61 23.72 3.14
CA ALA A 128 15.37 23.32 4.54
C ALA A 128 14.60 21.99 4.66
N LEU A 129 13.61 21.77 3.78
CA LEU A 129 12.86 20.52 3.70
C LEU A 129 13.75 19.37 3.20
N VAL A 130 14.54 19.62 2.15
CA VAL A 130 15.43 18.63 1.53
C VAL A 130 16.54 18.20 2.49
N ASP A 131 17.17 19.13 3.20
CA ASP A 131 18.23 18.85 4.16
C ASP A 131 17.72 18.09 5.38
N THR A 132 16.50 18.39 5.83
CA THR A 132 15.88 17.64 6.91
C THR A 132 15.47 16.24 6.44
N ARG A 133 15.01 16.08 5.19
CA ARG A 133 14.75 14.76 4.58
C ARG A 133 15.98 13.86 4.55
N ARG A 134 17.18 14.41 4.31
CA ARG A 134 18.43 13.63 4.36
C ARG A 134 18.67 13.00 5.73
N ARG A 135 18.21 13.64 6.81
CA ARG A 135 18.28 13.12 8.19
C ARG A 135 17.09 12.22 8.53
N HIS A 136 15.90 12.57 8.05
CA HIS A 136 14.64 11.91 8.35
C HIS A 136 13.86 11.61 7.05
N PRO A 137 13.97 10.42 6.46
CA PRO A 137 13.32 10.08 5.18
C PRO A 137 11.81 10.34 5.15
N VAL A 138 11.12 10.23 6.29
CA VAL A 138 9.68 10.51 6.42
C VAL A 138 9.28 11.93 6.03
N VAL A 139 10.21 12.90 6.13
CA VAL A 139 9.99 14.29 5.69
C VAL A 139 9.80 14.41 4.18
N GLN A 140 10.10 13.36 3.40
CA GLN A 140 9.76 13.32 1.97
C GLN A 140 8.26 13.53 1.71
N LEU A 141 7.37 13.03 2.59
CA LEU A 141 5.92 13.29 2.48
C LEU A 141 5.61 14.76 2.64
N ALA A 142 6.14 15.38 3.68
CA ALA A 142 5.93 16.80 3.94
C ALA A 142 6.48 17.64 2.78
N SER A 143 7.68 17.31 2.30
CA SER A 143 8.33 17.98 1.17
C SER A 143 7.47 17.93 -0.10
N ALA A 144 6.97 16.75 -0.47
CA ALA A 144 6.09 16.59 -1.61
C ALA A 144 4.74 17.28 -1.41
N ALA A 145 4.17 17.19 -0.20
CA ALA A 145 2.93 17.86 0.14
C ALA A 145 3.03 19.39 0.07
N VAL A 146 4.21 19.98 0.35
CA VAL A 146 4.43 21.43 0.27
C VAL A 146 4.25 21.87 -1.19
N LEU A 147 4.88 21.20 -2.14
CA LEU A 147 4.71 21.56 -3.55
C LEU A 147 3.29 21.29 -4.05
N GLN A 148 2.72 20.14 -3.66
CA GLN A 148 1.39 19.74 -4.13
C GLN A 148 0.27 20.58 -3.57
N GLY A 149 0.33 21.02 -2.32
CA GLY A 149 -0.76 21.72 -1.66
C GLY A 149 -0.35 22.47 -0.40
N GLY A 150 0.91 22.87 -0.30
CA GLY A 150 1.34 23.84 0.70
C GLY A 150 0.64 25.18 0.46
N ARG A 151 0.45 25.93 1.54
CA ARG A 151 -0.08 27.28 1.56
C ARG A 151 0.65 28.12 2.59
N GLY A 152 0.44 29.42 2.55
CA GLY A 152 1.12 30.32 3.48
C GLY A 152 2.50 30.72 2.98
N LEU A 153 3.24 31.38 3.86
CA LEU A 153 4.63 31.77 3.64
C LEU A 153 5.60 30.68 4.15
N ILE A 154 6.29 30.00 3.24
CA ILE A 154 7.30 28.97 3.56
C ILE A 154 8.68 29.44 3.11
N GLY A 155 9.38 30.17 3.98
CA GLY A 155 10.83 30.41 3.88
C GLY A 155 11.63 29.40 4.73
N GLU A 156 12.92 29.64 4.91
CA GLU A 156 13.86 28.73 5.61
C GLU A 156 13.37 28.27 7.00
N GLU A 157 13.03 29.22 7.89
CA GLU A 157 12.61 28.90 9.27
C GLU A 157 11.32 28.07 9.29
N GLN A 158 10.34 28.44 8.46
CA GLN A 158 9.06 27.74 8.39
C GLN A 158 9.24 26.35 7.75
N GLY A 159 10.12 26.22 6.75
CA GLY A 159 10.51 24.95 6.14
C GLY A 159 11.11 23.99 7.17
N HIS A 160 12.06 24.46 7.99
CA HIS A 160 12.60 23.68 9.11
C HIS A 160 11.51 23.28 10.11
N ARG A 161 10.67 24.23 10.53
CA ARG A 161 9.59 23.97 11.48
C ARG A 161 8.61 22.92 10.98
N ILE A 162 8.21 22.98 9.71
CA ILE A 162 7.30 21.99 9.09
C ILE A 162 7.98 20.62 9.05
N ALA A 163 9.23 20.55 8.60
CA ALA A 163 9.96 19.29 8.51
C ALA A 163 10.17 18.63 9.88
N GLU A 164 10.64 19.41 10.87
CA GLU A 164 10.86 18.96 12.23
C GLU A 164 9.55 18.52 12.87
N SER A 165 8.50 19.37 12.82
CA SER A 165 7.18 19.04 13.35
C SER A 165 6.59 17.78 12.73
N PHE A 166 6.81 17.54 11.43
CA PHE A 166 6.36 16.31 10.77
C PHE A 166 7.14 15.08 11.25
N SER A 167 8.46 15.17 11.34
CA SER A 167 9.31 14.06 11.82
C SER A 167 9.06 13.73 13.29
N GLU A 168 8.96 14.75 14.16
CA GLU A 168 8.63 14.60 15.57
C GLU A 168 7.21 14.05 15.74
N GLY A 169 6.26 14.53 14.96
CA GLY A 169 4.89 14.03 14.93
C GLY A 169 4.80 12.56 14.54
N PHE A 170 5.59 12.15 13.55
CA PHE A 170 5.69 10.75 13.15
C PHE A 170 6.26 9.87 14.27
N ASP A 171 7.38 10.27 14.87
CA ASP A 171 7.98 9.49 15.97
C ASP A 171 7.10 9.51 17.24
N ALA A 172 6.43 10.62 17.52
CA ALA A 172 5.44 10.72 18.59
C ALA A 172 4.24 9.80 18.32
N ALA A 173 3.72 9.76 17.09
CA ALA A 173 2.66 8.85 16.71
C ALA A 173 3.11 7.39 16.87
N ARG A 174 4.37 7.10 16.52
CA ARG A 174 4.96 5.77 16.71
C ARG A 174 5.06 5.34 18.16
N ARG A 175 5.30 6.29 19.07
CA ARG A 175 5.34 6.07 20.53
C ARG A 175 3.99 6.28 21.20
N THR A 176 2.93 6.58 20.44
CA THR A 176 1.59 6.89 20.96
C THR A 176 1.58 8.09 21.93
N GLU A 177 2.40 9.10 21.66
CA GLU A 177 2.50 10.35 22.43
C GLU A 177 1.48 11.40 21.93
N PRO A 178 0.37 11.64 22.67
CA PRO A 178 -0.75 12.40 22.13
C PRO A 178 -0.42 13.89 21.94
N GLU A 179 0.32 14.53 22.85
CA GLU A 179 0.58 15.97 22.79
C GLU A 179 1.46 16.37 21.58
N LEU A 180 2.54 15.64 21.34
CA LEU A 180 3.43 15.92 20.21
C LEU A 180 2.77 15.56 18.87
N THR A 181 1.99 14.47 18.84
CA THR A 181 1.18 14.13 17.66
C THR A 181 0.13 15.21 17.37
N ALA A 182 -0.51 15.78 18.41
CA ALA A 182 -1.48 16.88 18.26
C ALA A 182 -0.83 18.12 17.64
N ARG A 183 0.36 18.50 18.12
CA ARG A 183 1.11 19.65 17.61
C ARG A 183 1.45 19.46 16.12
N ALA A 184 1.92 18.29 15.75
CA ALA A 184 2.20 17.98 14.35
C ALA A 184 0.94 18.02 13.46
N ALA A 185 -0.17 17.46 13.94
CA ALA A 185 -1.45 17.53 13.25
C ALA A 185 -1.92 18.98 13.04
N ALA A 186 -1.76 19.84 14.05
CA ALA A 186 -2.07 21.27 13.92
C ALA A 186 -1.17 21.97 12.89
N THR A 187 0.15 21.73 12.92
CA THR A 187 1.07 22.28 11.91
C THR A 187 0.68 21.86 10.49
N ILE A 188 0.23 20.61 10.31
CA ILE A 188 -0.28 20.08 9.04
C ILE A 188 -1.57 20.77 8.61
N ASP A 189 -2.51 21.03 9.52
CA ASP A 189 -3.75 21.73 9.19
C ASP A 189 -3.49 23.20 8.84
N ASP A 190 -2.50 23.84 9.47
CA ASP A 190 -2.17 25.24 9.21
C ASP A 190 -1.42 25.42 7.88
N SER A 191 -0.45 24.55 7.59
CA SER A 191 0.52 24.76 6.50
C SER A 191 0.09 24.20 5.14
N PHE A 192 -0.99 23.41 5.08
CA PHE A 192 -1.42 22.72 3.85
C PHE A 192 -2.90 22.96 3.54
N ASP A 193 -3.25 22.79 2.26
CA ASP A 193 -4.62 22.78 1.77
C ASP A 193 -5.41 21.60 2.38
N THR A 194 -6.74 21.67 2.32
CA THR A 194 -7.62 20.66 2.94
C THR A 194 -7.32 19.22 2.46
N ARG A 195 -6.94 19.04 1.19
CA ARG A 195 -6.67 17.71 0.62
C ARG A 195 -5.34 17.15 1.13
N SER A 196 -4.28 17.97 1.13
CA SER A 196 -2.96 17.61 1.62
C SER A 196 -2.96 17.40 3.14
N SER A 197 -3.61 18.27 3.92
CA SER A 197 -3.74 18.10 5.37
C SER A 197 -4.47 16.80 5.72
N LYS A 198 -5.57 16.49 5.01
CA LYS A 198 -6.29 15.22 5.19
C LYS A 198 -5.38 14.02 4.91
N ARG A 199 -4.61 14.04 3.81
CA ARG A 199 -3.72 12.93 3.45
C ARG A 199 -2.62 12.71 4.49
N LEU A 200 -1.95 13.79 4.91
CA LEU A 200 -0.89 13.73 5.93
C LEU A 200 -1.44 13.35 7.31
N GLY A 201 -2.63 13.85 7.66
CA GLY A 201 -3.34 13.47 8.88
C GLY A 201 -3.73 11.99 8.91
N GLN A 202 -4.27 11.46 7.81
CA GLN A 202 -4.54 10.03 7.64
C GLN A 202 -3.27 9.18 7.80
N PHE A 203 -2.15 9.65 7.24
CA PHE A 203 -0.86 8.98 7.40
C PHE A 203 -0.43 8.95 8.87
N LEU A 204 -0.45 10.08 9.59
CA LEU A 204 -0.12 10.10 11.02
C LEU A 204 -1.07 9.26 11.86
N GLN A 205 -2.37 9.28 11.55
CA GLN A 205 -3.36 8.44 12.22
C GLN A 205 -3.07 6.96 12.00
N ALA A 206 -2.64 6.58 10.81
CA ALA A 206 -2.29 5.21 10.50
C ALA A 206 -1.05 4.75 11.25
N VAL A 207 -0.06 5.62 11.39
CA VAL A 207 1.13 5.36 12.20
C VAL A 207 0.74 5.19 13.66
N TRP A 208 -0.11 6.07 14.19
CA TRP A 208 -0.66 5.97 15.55
C TRP A 208 -1.38 4.64 15.80
N VAL A 209 -2.30 4.26 14.91
CA VAL A 209 -3.05 3.00 15.01
C VAL A 209 -2.14 1.79 14.82
N GLY A 210 -1.23 1.89 13.85
CA GLY A 210 -0.17 0.92 13.58
C GLY A 210 0.75 0.73 14.77
N SER A 211 0.96 1.73 15.61
CA SER A 211 1.76 1.63 16.83
C SER A 211 0.96 1.20 18.07
N GLY A 212 -0.36 1.05 17.96
CA GLY A 212 -1.22 0.51 19.02
C GLY A 212 -2.18 1.53 19.63
N GLY A 213 -2.16 2.76 19.16
CA GLY A 213 -3.11 3.76 19.57
C GLY A 213 -4.52 3.46 19.05
N LEU A 214 -5.54 3.86 19.80
CA LEU A 214 -6.91 3.72 19.34
C LEU A 214 -7.23 4.83 18.33
N PRO A 215 -8.00 4.55 17.26
CA PRO A 215 -8.42 5.59 16.32
C PRO A 215 -9.21 6.73 16.98
N THR A 216 -10.00 6.41 18.01
CA THR A 216 -10.82 7.37 18.76
C THR A 216 -10.02 8.28 19.68
N THR A 217 -8.78 7.92 20.00
CA THR A 217 -7.87 8.71 20.84
C THR A 217 -6.81 9.43 20.00
N PHE A 218 -6.93 9.39 18.67
CA PHE A 218 -6.02 10.10 17.78
C PHE A 218 -6.20 11.62 17.97
N PRO A 219 -5.14 12.38 18.26
CA PRO A 219 -5.25 13.77 18.67
C PRO A 219 -5.36 14.79 17.52
N GLY A 220 -5.37 14.34 16.27
CA GLY A 220 -5.64 15.17 15.09
C GLY A 220 -7.08 15.06 14.58
N ARG A 221 -7.38 15.70 13.45
CA ARG A 221 -8.69 15.57 12.78
C ARG A 221 -8.93 14.10 12.40
N THR A 222 -9.83 13.45 13.12
CA THR A 222 -10.14 12.04 12.91
C THR A 222 -11.07 11.90 11.71
N ASP A 223 -10.62 11.20 10.66
CA ASP A 223 -11.54 10.65 9.68
C ASP A 223 -11.82 9.20 10.06
N LEU A 224 -12.84 9.00 10.91
CA LEU A 224 -13.25 7.68 11.39
C LEU A 224 -13.72 6.74 10.26
N SER A 225 -13.92 7.29 9.05
CA SER A 225 -14.47 6.57 7.90
C SER A 225 -13.43 5.95 6.96
N SER A 226 -12.17 6.37 7.02
CA SER A 226 -11.21 6.01 5.97
C SER A 226 -10.07 5.13 6.48
N ASP A 227 -9.96 3.93 5.91
CA ASP A 227 -8.69 3.23 5.84
C ASP A 227 -7.62 4.16 5.24
N LEU A 228 -6.34 3.96 5.56
CA LEU A 228 -5.19 4.59 4.89
C LEU A 228 -5.49 4.69 3.39
N SER A 229 -5.27 5.84 2.75
CA SER A 229 -5.39 5.93 1.29
C SER A 229 -4.29 5.10 0.60
N ASP A 230 -4.52 4.69 -0.66
CA ASP A 230 -3.51 3.94 -1.43
C ASP A 230 -2.18 4.69 -1.51
N GLU A 231 -2.23 6.02 -1.59
CA GLU A 231 -1.06 6.90 -1.57
C GLU A 231 -0.31 6.87 -0.23
N GLY A 232 -1.04 6.90 0.90
CA GLY A 232 -0.44 6.77 2.22
C GLY A 232 0.23 5.41 2.43
N PHE A 233 -0.38 4.34 1.91
CA PHE A 233 0.21 3.00 1.90
C PHE A 233 1.46 2.93 1.03
N ARG A 234 1.39 3.42 -0.21
CA ARG A 234 2.54 3.46 -1.12
C ARG A 234 3.72 4.17 -0.47
N PHE A 235 3.47 5.31 0.16
CA PHE A 235 4.54 6.02 0.85
C PHE A 235 5.11 5.25 2.05
N LEU A 236 4.27 4.63 2.88
CA LEU A 236 4.75 3.75 3.97
C LEU A 236 5.68 2.65 3.45
N LEU A 237 5.43 2.15 2.24
CA LEU A 237 6.23 1.10 1.59
C LEU A 237 7.52 1.64 0.95
N GLU A 238 7.56 2.91 0.55
CA GLU A 238 8.74 3.59 -0.02
C GLU A 238 9.71 4.14 1.04
N LEU A 239 9.29 4.18 2.32
CA LEU A 239 10.15 4.57 3.43
C LEU A 239 11.35 3.63 3.60
N ALA A 240 12.35 4.10 4.36
CA ALA A 240 13.42 3.23 4.85
C ALA A 240 12.82 1.98 5.53
N GLU A 241 13.53 0.86 5.43
CA GLU A 241 13.06 -0.42 5.95
C GLU A 241 12.69 -0.31 7.43
N PHE A 242 11.51 -0.82 7.75
CA PHE A 242 10.93 -0.82 9.08
C PHE A 242 10.55 -2.25 9.47
N ASP A 243 11.34 -2.87 10.34
CA ASP A 243 11.14 -4.25 10.82
C ASP A 243 10.36 -4.26 12.15
N ASP A 244 9.05 -4.01 12.07
CA ASP A 244 8.11 -4.12 13.20
C ASP A 244 6.88 -4.92 12.77
N ALA A 245 6.87 -6.21 13.12
CA ALA A 245 5.82 -7.12 12.71
C ALA A 245 4.43 -6.73 13.25
N GLU A 246 4.34 -6.22 14.48
CA GLU A 246 3.07 -5.81 15.11
C GLU A 246 2.51 -4.56 14.46
N PHE A 247 3.38 -3.64 14.06
CA PHE A 247 2.98 -2.49 13.25
C PHE A 247 2.37 -2.92 11.92
N TRP A 248 3.10 -3.73 11.15
CA TRP A 248 2.62 -4.19 9.86
C TRP A 248 1.35 -5.03 9.97
N ARG A 249 1.19 -5.80 11.04
CA ARG A 249 -0.03 -6.55 11.36
C ARG A 249 -1.22 -5.62 11.62
N ARG A 250 -1.03 -4.54 12.37
CA ARG A 250 -2.10 -3.56 12.65
C ARG A 250 -2.47 -2.76 11.40
N VAL A 251 -1.48 -2.33 10.62
CA VAL A 251 -1.67 -1.59 9.35
C VAL A 251 -2.33 -2.46 8.29
N GLY A 252 -1.93 -3.73 8.19
CA GLY A 252 -2.42 -4.67 7.18
C GLY A 252 -3.73 -5.37 7.51
N ARG A 253 -4.26 -5.25 8.74
CA ARG A 253 -5.47 -5.98 9.20
C ARG A 253 -6.71 -5.78 8.32
N ARG A 254 -6.80 -4.66 7.60
CA ARG A 254 -7.92 -4.32 6.71
C ARG A 254 -7.58 -4.39 5.23
N LEU A 255 -6.35 -4.79 4.88
CA LEU A 255 -5.95 -4.94 3.49
C LEU A 255 -6.61 -6.16 2.87
N THR A 256 -6.89 -6.04 1.57
CA THR A 256 -7.34 -7.15 0.74
C THR A 256 -6.32 -7.39 -0.36
N VAL A 257 -6.35 -8.60 -0.93
CA VAL A 257 -5.43 -9.00 -2.00
C VAL A 257 -5.66 -8.20 -3.27
N GLU A 258 -6.89 -7.79 -3.57
CA GLU A 258 -7.19 -6.94 -4.72
C GLU A 258 -6.55 -5.58 -4.60
N ARG A 259 -6.60 -5.01 -3.39
CA ARG A 259 -6.00 -3.71 -3.10
C ARG A 259 -4.48 -3.79 -3.25
N LEU A 260 -3.87 -4.81 -2.64
CA LEU A 260 -2.44 -5.08 -2.76
C LEU A 260 -1.98 -5.40 -4.19
N ALA A 261 -2.89 -5.86 -5.05
CA ALA A 261 -2.62 -6.17 -6.46
C ALA A 261 -2.89 -4.99 -7.41
N GLN A 262 -3.41 -3.87 -6.90
CA GLN A 262 -3.60 -2.61 -7.63
C GLN A 262 -2.60 -1.53 -7.21
N MET A 263 -1.85 -1.75 -6.12
CA MET A 263 -0.88 -0.81 -5.59
C MET A 263 0.40 -0.80 -6.43
N ASP A 264 0.68 0.31 -7.11
CA ASP A 264 1.95 0.49 -7.82
C ASP A 264 3.08 0.72 -6.80
N VAL A 265 3.72 -0.38 -6.37
CA VAL A 265 4.79 -0.41 -5.37
C VAL A 265 6.01 -1.10 -5.97
N ASP A 266 7.20 -0.62 -5.63
CA ASP A 266 8.45 -1.27 -6.02
C ASP A 266 8.48 -2.74 -5.53
N PRO A 267 8.58 -3.72 -6.44
CA PRO A 267 8.77 -5.14 -6.12
C PRO A 267 9.88 -5.44 -5.13
N ALA A 268 10.94 -4.62 -5.12
CA ALA A 268 12.11 -4.79 -4.27
C ALA A 268 11.95 -4.18 -2.87
N SER A 269 10.81 -3.54 -2.55
CA SER A 269 10.60 -2.90 -1.25
C SER A 269 10.61 -3.94 -0.11
N PRO A 270 11.52 -3.83 0.87
CA PRO A 270 11.52 -4.70 2.06
C PRO A 270 10.24 -4.53 2.90
N ASN A 271 9.72 -3.30 2.97
CA ASN A 271 8.48 -3.00 3.70
C ASN A 271 7.27 -3.72 3.11
N PHE A 272 7.25 -3.94 1.79
CA PHE A 272 6.20 -4.74 1.15
C PHE A 272 6.29 -6.21 1.59
N GLN A 273 7.50 -6.76 1.70
CA GLN A 273 7.70 -8.12 2.22
C GLN A 273 7.22 -8.24 3.67
N HIS A 274 7.59 -7.29 4.53
CA HIS A 274 7.17 -7.24 5.93
C HIS A 274 5.65 -7.13 6.08
N LEU A 275 5.02 -6.28 5.26
CA LEU A 275 3.56 -6.13 5.22
C LEU A 275 2.86 -7.44 4.90
N ILE A 276 3.26 -8.14 3.84
CA ILE A 276 2.63 -9.41 3.47
C ILE A 276 2.90 -10.48 4.52
N LYS A 277 4.16 -10.62 4.97
CA LYS A 277 4.59 -11.62 5.96
C LYS A 277 3.80 -11.51 7.27
N SER A 278 3.56 -10.30 7.76
CA SER A 278 2.81 -10.07 9.01
C SER A 278 1.31 -10.30 8.91
N ASN A 279 0.76 -10.45 7.70
CA ASN A 279 -0.68 -10.51 7.42
C ASN A 279 -1.11 -11.76 6.64
N LEU A 280 -0.27 -12.80 6.58
CA LEU A 280 -0.57 -14.06 5.86
C LEU A 280 -1.84 -14.76 6.34
N ASP A 281 -2.27 -14.52 7.58
CA ASP A 281 -3.48 -15.08 8.21
C ASP A 281 -4.77 -14.30 7.91
N VAL A 282 -4.65 -13.01 7.57
CA VAL A 282 -5.80 -12.12 7.28
C VAL A 282 -6.00 -11.84 5.81
N LEU A 283 -5.01 -12.15 4.96
CA LEU A 283 -5.12 -12.02 3.51
C LEU A 283 -5.78 -13.28 2.93
N TRP A 284 -7.05 -13.15 2.54
CA TRP A 284 -7.85 -14.28 2.03
C TRP A 284 -7.80 -14.40 0.51
N VAL A 285 -7.53 -15.60 0.04
CA VAL A 285 -7.46 -16.00 -1.36
C VAL A 285 -8.28 -17.25 -1.62
N ARG A 286 -8.68 -17.43 -2.87
CA ARG A 286 -9.43 -18.60 -3.33
C ARG A 286 -8.62 -19.47 -4.26
N ILE A 287 -7.75 -18.85 -5.04
CA ILE A 287 -7.02 -19.47 -6.13
C ILE A 287 -5.55 -19.07 -6.07
N CYS A 288 -4.68 -20.06 -6.29
CA CYS A 288 -3.27 -19.89 -6.56
C CYS A 288 -2.96 -20.57 -7.89
N ARG A 289 -2.27 -19.86 -8.79
CA ARG A 289 -1.83 -20.37 -10.08
C ARG A 289 -0.33 -20.27 -10.16
N VAL A 290 0.33 -21.37 -10.50
CA VAL A 290 1.78 -21.43 -10.62
C VAL A 290 2.16 -21.44 -12.09
N VAL A 291 3.03 -20.52 -12.47
CA VAL A 291 3.59 -20.41 -13.83
C VAL A 291 5.08 -20.67 -13.74
N LYS A 292 5.63 -21.52 -14.60
CA LYS A 292 7.09 -21.72 -14.64
C LYS A 292 7.76 -20.49 -15.23
N THR A 293 8.74 -19.99 -14.50
CA THR A 293 9.55 -18.84 -14.90
C THR A 293 10.96 -19.36 -15.09
N GLY A 294 11.49 -19.26 -16.31
CA GLY A 294 12.88 -19.63 -16.55
C GLY A 294 13.79 -18.64 -15.85
N ALA A 295 14.80 -19.13 -15.12
CA ALA A 295 15.84 -18.27 -14.57
C ALA A 295 16.49 -17.48 -15.72
N THR A 296 16.39 -16.16 -15.69
CA THR A 296 17.11 -15.36 -16.68
C THR A 296 18.60 -15.39 -16.31
N LEU A 297 19.49 -15.33 -17.31
CA LEU A 297 20.96 -15.40 -17.14
C LEU A 297 21.54 -14.32 -16.19
N PHE A 298 20.74 -13.35 -15.77
CA PHE A 298 21.13 -12.21 -14.94
C PHE A 298 20.38 -12.12 -13.60
N ASP A 299 19.48 -13.06 -13.30
CA ASP A 299 18.81 -13.08 -12.00
C ASP A 299 19.77 -13.61 -10.93
N ALA A 300 19.95 -12.84 -9.86
CA ALA A 300 20.57 -13.33 -8.63
C ALA A 300 19.79 -14.55 -8.11
N PRO A 301 20.39 -15.46 -7.31
CA PRO A 301 19.65 -16.55 -6.68
C PRO A 301 18.48 -15.96 -5.89
N SER A 302 17.28 -16.08 -6.45
CA SER A 302 16.11 -15.32 -6.01
C SER A 302 15.44 -16.10 -4.89
N ARG A 303 15.67 -15.66 -3.66
CA ARG A 303 14.81 -15.99 -2.52
C ARG A 303 13.36 -15.68 -2.86
N PHE A 304 12.44 -16.40 -2.26
CA PHE A 304 11.01 -16.10 -2.39
C PHE A 304 10.72 -14.64 -2.01
N SER A 305 10.09 -13.90 -2.91
CA SER A 305 9.71 -12.51 -2.70
C SER A 305 8.33 -12.21 -3.27
N TRP A 306 7.54 -11.46 -2.51
CA TRP A 306 6.22 -10.99 -2.93
C TRP A 306 6.36 -9.80 -3.87
N THR A 307 5.55 -9.75 -4.92
CA THR A 307 5.51 -8.64 -5.86
C THR A 307 4.10 -8.49 -6.44
N GLN A 308 3.87 -7.38 -7.13
CA GLN A 308 2.69 -7.19 -7.95
C GLN A 308 3.06 -7.37 -9.41
N GLU A 309 2.36 -8.28 -10.10
CA GLU A 309 2.61 -8.54 -11.51
C GLU A 309 1.30 -8.88 -12.22
N SER A 310 1.10 -8.29 -13.41
CA SER A 310 -0.13 -8.45 -14.21
C SER A 310 -1.44 -8.13 -13.47
N GLY A 311 -1.38 -7.31 -12.41
CA GLY A 311 -2.55 -6.98 -11.57
C GLY A 311 -2.98 -8.11 -10.62
N ASN A 312 -2.08 -9.05 -10.32
CA ASN A 312 -2.21 -10.05 -9.27
C ASN A 312 -1.06 -9.89 -8.27
N LEU A 313 -1.31 -10.30 -7.01
CA LEU A 313 -0.25 -10.51 -6.04
C LEU A 313 0.48 -11.81 -6.40
N ALA A 314 1.81 -11.77 -6.46
CA ALA A 314 2.63 -12.86 -6.94
C ALA A 314 3.78 -13.15 -5.97
N LEU A 315 4.04 -14.43 -5.72
CA LEU A 315 5.23 -14.90 -5.03
C LEU A 315 6.24 -15.38 -6.08
N LYS A 316 7.31 -14.61 -6.29
CA LYS A 316 8.40 -14.96 -7.20
C LYS A 316 9.39 -15.87 -6.51
N GLY A 317 9.68 -17.02 -7.12
CA GLY A 317 10.80 -17.88 -6.80
C GLY A 317 11.70 -18.08 -8.02
N ALA A 318 12.77 -18.87 -7.86
CA ALA A 318 13.77 -19.05 -8.92
C ALA A 318 13.28 -19.78 -10.17
N ARG A 319 12.31 -20.68 -10.04
CA ARG A 319 11.83 -21.56 -11.13
C ARG A 319 10.38 -21.32 -11.52
N PHE A 320 9.65 -20.58 -10.70
CA PHE A 320 8.22 -20.37 -10.89
C PHE A 320 7.76 -19.09 -10.20
N THR A 321 6.58 -18.62 -10.58
CA THR A 321 5.88 -17.53 -9.92
C THR A 321 4.47 -17.98 -9.58
N ALA A 322 4.08 -17.82 -8.32
CA ALA A 322 2.77 -18.20 -7.81
C ALA A 322 1.87 -16.97 -7.69
N TYR A 323 0.87 -16.87 -8.56
CA TYR A 323 -0.10 -15.77 -8.57
C TYR A 323 -1.31 -16.14 -7.72
N VAL A 324 -1.80 -15.19 -6.93
CA VAL A 324 -2.98 -15.40 -6.08
C VAL A 324 -4.08 -14.40 -6.38
N ALA A 325 -5.33 -14.83 -6.19
CA ALA A 325 -6.50 -13.99 -6.28
C ALA A 325 -7.63 -14.46 -5.34
N ARG A 326 -8.52 -13.53 -4.97
CA ARG A 326 -9.70 -13.84 -4.14
C ARG A 326 -10.83 -14.50 -4.94
N LYS A 327 -10.92 -14.23 -6.25
CA LYS A 327 -11.83 -14.91 -7.15
C LYS A 327 -11.09 -15.48 -8.35
N THR A 328 -11.67 -16.52 -8.92
CA THR A 328 -11.14 -17.16 -10.14
C THR A 328 -11.19 -16.21 -11.34
N GLU A 329 -12.21 -15.34 -11.42
CA GLU A 329 -12.36 -14.33 -12.48
C GLU A 329 -11.31 -13.21 -12.41
N ASP A 330 -10.75 -12.96 -11.23
CA ASP A 330 -9.73 -11.92 -11.01
C ASP A 330 -8.31 -12.41 -11.36
N MET A 331 -8.16 -13.70 -11.73
CA MET A 331 -6.88 -14.27 -12.16
C MET A 331 -6.58 -13.84 -13.60
N ARG A 332 -5.64 -12.90 -13.78
CA ARG A 332 -5.32 -12.30 -15.08
C ARG A 332 -4.23 -13.04 -15.83
N VAL A 333 -3.48 -13.90 -15.14
CA VAL A 333 -2.39 -14.68 -15.73
C VAL A 333 -2.94 -15.94 -16.40
N ALA A 334 -2.52 -16.21 -17.63
CA ALA A 334 -2.91 -17.42 -18.35
C ALA A 334 -2.42 -18.69 -17.64
N ALA A 335 -3.17 -19.78 -17.74
CA ALA A 335 -2.74 -21.07 -17.20
C ALA A 335 -1.55 -21.60 -18.00
N ASP A 336 -0.46 -21.92 -17.30
CA ASP A 336 0.68 -22.64 -17.85
C ASP A 336 0.29 -24.12 -17.95
N ARG A 337 -0.13 -24.53 -19.15
CA ARG A 337 -0.56 -25.91 -19.41
C ARG A 337 0.67 -26.81 -19.48
N GLY A 338 0.84 -27.64 -18.46
CA GLY A 338 1.98 -28.52 -18.33
C GLY A 338 1.58 -30.00 -18.27
N ASP A 339 2.59 -30.84 -18.23
CA ASP A 339 2.41 -32.27 -18.04
C ASP A 339 1.87 -32.57 -16.63
N SER A 340 0.80 -33.36 -16.57
CA SER A 340 0.27 -33.96 -15.35
C SER A 340 1.35 -34.77 -14.60
N ILE A 341 1.25 -34.87 -13.27
CA ILE A 341 2.24 -35.63 -12.47
C ILE A 341 1.91 -37.13 -12.42
N SER A 342 2.87 -37.97 -12.03
CA SER A 342 2.59 -39.39 -11.78
C SER A 342 1.81 -39.58 -10.48
N GLY A 343 1.15 -40.74 -10.33
CA GLY A 343 0.51 -41.10 -9.07
C GLY A 343 1.50 -41.24 -7.91
N GLU A 344 2.71 -41.74 -8.18
CA GLU A 344 3.78 -41.91 -7.19
C GLU A 344 4.29 -40.55 -6.68
N ASP A 345 4.49 -39.58 -7.58
CA ASP A 345 4.89 -38.21 -7.20
C ASP A 345 3.86 -37.54 -6.29
N LEU A 346 2.56 -37.74 -6.59
CA LEU A 346 1.49 -37.19 -5.75
C LEU A 346 1.55 -37.75 -4.33
N ILE A 347 1.76 -39.06 -4.20
CA ILE A 347 1.82 -39.74 -2.90
C ILE A 347 3.02 -39.23 -2.11
N ALA A 348 4.21 -39.21 -2.71
CA ALA A 348 5.42 -38.71 -2.05
C ALA A 348 5.25 -37.26 -1.57
N ARG A 349 4.66 -36.38 -2.39
CA ARG A 349 4.42 -34.97 -2.02
C ARG A 349 3.34 -34.82 -0.94
N ALA A 350 2.29 -35.64 -0.97
CA ALA A 350 1.24 -35.61 0.03
C ALA A 350 1.73 -36.12 1.41
N GLU A 351 2.59 -37.13 1.43
CA GLU A 351 3.25 -37.62 2.65
C GLU A 351 4.14 -36.54 3.27
N GLN A 352 4.94 -35.81 2.48
CA GLN A 352 5.76 -34.70 2.95
C GLN A 352 4.93 -33.57 3.59
N LEU A 353 3.70 -33.36 3.12
CA LEU A 353 2.77 -32.38 3.67
C LEU A 353 2.11 -32.84 4.98
N ASN A 354 2.15 -34.14 5.29
CA ASN A 354 1.38 -34.76 6.36
C ASN A 354 -0.11 -34.35 6.30
N ARG A 355 -0.67 -34.33 5.08
CA ARG A 355 -2.07 -33.96 4.80
C ARG A 355 -2.76 -35.06 4.02
N GLY A 356 -3.99 -35.36 4.44
CA GLY A 356 -4.79 -36.36 3.76
C GLY A 356 -5.29 -35.90 2.39
N VAL A 357 -5.17 -36.77 1.41
CA VAL A 357 -5.81 -36.62 0.09
C VAL A 357 -7.18 -37.27 0.14
N GLU A 358 -8.24 -36.55 -0.23
CA GLU A 358 -9.61 -37.10 -0.26
C GLU A 358 -9.93 -37.76 -1.59
N GLN A 359 -9.49 -37.14 -2.68
CA GLN A 359 -9.96 -37.44 -4.01
C GLN A 359 -8.81 -37.26 -5.01
N VAL A 360 -8.65 -38.22 -5.91
CA VAL A 360 -7.64 -38.20 -6.97
C VAL A 360 -8.32 -38.49 -8.31
N ASP A 361 -8.01 -37.68 -9.30
CA ASP A 361 -8.51 -37.80 -10.66
C ASP A 361 -7.38 -38.27 -11.57
N LEU A 362 -7.43 -39.55 -11.93
CA LEU A 362 -6.42 -40.23 -12.73
C LEU A 362 -6.89 -40.29 -14.18
N VAL A 363 -5.99 -39.98 -15.11
CA VAL A 363 -6.21 -40.09 -16.54
C VAL A 363 -5.17 -41.06 -17.10
N GLY A 364 -5.65 -42.18 -17.63
CA GLY A 364 -4.84 -43.13 -18.40
C GLY A 364 -5.09 -43.00 -19.91
N PRO A 365 -4.43 -43.83 -20.73
CA PRO A 365 -4.55 -43.76 -22.19
C PRO A 365 -5.96 -44.01 -22.73
N THR A 366 -6.74 -44.82 -22.02
CA THR A 366 -8.05 -45.33 -22.48
C THR A 366 -9.23 -44.97 -21.57
N CYS A 367 -8.98 -44.53 -20.33
CA CYS A 367 -10.04 -44.16 -19.40
C CYS A 367 -9.56 -43.16 -18.35
N SER A 368 -10.52 -42.42 -17.77
CA SER A 368 -10.30 -41.57 -16.60
C SER A 368 -11.02 -42.16 -15.38
N VAL A 369 -10.32 -42.24 -14.25
CA VAL A 369 -10.84 -42.81 -13.00
C VAL A 369 -10.83 -41.74 -11.92
N LEU A 370 -12.00 -41.49 -11.33
CA LEU A 370 -12.11 -40.66 -10.15
C LEU A 370 -12.11 -41.54 -8.91
N TYR A 371 -11.05 -41.47 -8.12
CA TYR A 371 -10.94 -42.14 -6.83
C TYR A 371 -11.32 -41.18 -5.71
N ALA A 372 -12.19 -41.60 -4.78
CA ALA A 372 -12.54 -40.84 -3.59
C ALA A 372 -12.55 -41.77 -2.38
N SER A 373 -11.76 -41.44 -1.37
CA SER A 373 -11.64 -42.23 -0.16
C SER A 373 -12.78 -41.92 0.83
N GLN A 374 -13.36 -42.94 1.45
CA GLN A 374 -14.40 -42.79 2.47
C GLN A 374 -13.79 -42.57 3.85
N GLY A 375 -13.24 -41.36 4.07
CA GLY A 375 -12.84 -40.87 5.39
C GLY A 375 -11.37 -41.09 5.76
N THR A 376 -10.67 -42.03 5.13
CA THR A 376 -9.21 -42.24 5.27
C THR A 376 -8.42 -41.43 4.24
N ASP A 377 -7.13 -41.23 4.47
CA ASP A 377 -6.24 -40.63 3.47
C ASP A 377 -6.10 -41.56 2.25
N ALA A 378 -6.44 -41.05 1.06
CA ALA A 378 -6.40 -41.82 -0.19
C ALA A 378 -4.99 -42.30 -0.55
N THR A 379 -3.93 -41.62 -0.08
CA THR A 379 -2.53 -42.01 -0.36
C THR A 379 -2.12 -43.32 0.29
N HIS A 380 -2.75 -43.64 1.43
CA HIS A 380 -2.51 -44.86 2.20
C HIS A 380 -3.47 -46.00 1.82
N ASP A 381 -4.36 -45.76 0.87
CA ASP A 381 -5.36 -46.74 0.46
C ASP A 381 -4.78 -47.71 -0.56
N ALA A 382 -4.71 -49.00 -0.19
CA ALA A 382 -4.23 -50.06 -1.07
C ALA A 382 -5.00 -50.13 -2.41
N ALA A 383 -6.27 -49.68 -2.43
CA ALA A 383 -7.06 -49.60 -3.66
C ALA A 383 -6.50 -48.56 -4.65
N LEU A 384 -6.02 -47.41 -4.17
CA LEU A 384 -5.42 -46.40 -5.05
C LEU A 384 -4.12 -46.91 -5.69
N HIS A 385 -3.25 -47.56 -4.90
CA HIS A 385 -2.03 -48.21 -5.39
C HIS A 385 -2.33 -49.29 -6.44
N GLY A 386 -3.39 -50.07 -6.22
CA GLY A 386 -3.90 -51.06 -7.18
C GLY A 386 -4.38 -50.43 -8.49
N ILE A 387 -5.08 -49.29 -8.42
CA ILE A 387 -5.57 -48.56 -9.60
C ILE A 387 -4.40 -47.97 -10.41
N ILE A 388 -3.44 -47.33 -9.73
CA ILE A 388 -2.25 -46.74 -10.38
C ILE A 388 -1.46 -47.83 -11.10
N SER A 389 -1.17 -48.95 -10.43
CA SER A 389 -0.44 -50.08 -11.04
C SER A 389 -1.20 -50.75 -12.19
N THR A 390 -2.54 -50.80 -12.14
CA THR A 390 -3.36 -51.39 -13.21
C THR A 390 -3.44 -50.49 -14.46
N LEU A 391 -3.48 -49.18 -14.27
CA LEU A 391 -3.56 -48.20 -15.37
C LEU A 391 -2.20 -47.96 -16.06
N GLY A 392 -1.08 -48.37 -15.44
CA GLY A 392 0.26 -48.21 -15.99
C GLY A 392 0.68 -46.74 -16.02
N ASP A 393 0.67 -46.11 -17.19
CA ASP A 393 1.04 -44.69 -17.42
C ASP A 393 -0.05 -43.71 -16.94
N ALA A 394 -0.70 -43.98 -15.80
CA ALA A 394 -1.72 -43.11 -15.25
C ALA A 394 -1.11 -41.78 -14.78
N ARG A 395 -1.67 -40.67 -15.25
CA ARG A 395 -1.28 -39.34 -14.77
C ARG A 395 -2.38 -38.73 -13.93
N VAL A 396 -1.98 -37.97 -12.91
CA VAL A 396 -2.91 -37.26 -12.04
C VAL A 396 -3.29 -35.93 -12.70
N ARG A 397 -4.55 -35.80 -13.12
CA ARG A 397 -5.09 -34.54 -13.62
C ARG A 397 -5.36 -33.57 -12.48
N ALA A 398 -5.98 -34.06 -11.41
CA ALA A 398 -6.30 -33.25 -10.24
C ALA A 398 -6.30 -34.07 -8.95
N ALA A 399 -6.01 -33.42 -7.84
CA ALA A 399 -6.12 -34.00 -6.49
C ALA A 399 -6.84 -33.02 -5.56
N THR A 400 -7.59 -33.55 -4.59
CA THR A 400 -8.22 -32.76 -3.52
C THR A 400 -7.55 -33.10 -2.20
N ILE A 401 -6.92 -32.11 -1.58
CA ILE A 401 -6.21 -32.24 -0.30
C ILE A 401 -7.02 -31.59 0.84
N LYS A 402 -6.94 -32.18 2.03
CA LYS A 402 -7.50 -31.58 3.26
C LYS A 402 -6.52 -30.56 3.83
N LEU A 403 -7.01 -29.35 4.05
CA LEU A 403 -6.35 -28.30 4.81
C LEU A 403 -6.85 -28.29 6.27
N PRO A 404 -6.22 -27.51 7.17
CA PRO A 404 -6.72 -27.31 8.53
C PRO A 404 -8.22 -26.91 8.53
N GLU A 405 -8.92 -27.23 9.62
CA GLU A 405 -10.35 -26.95 9.81
C GLU A 405 -11.30 -27.70 8.85
N GLY A 406 -10.81 -28.75 8.17
CA GLY A 406 -11.64 -29.61 7.32
C GLY A 406 -12.00 -29.00 5.96
N ARG A 407 -11.41 -27.85 5.61
CA ARG A 407 -11.56 -27.23 4.30
C ARG A 407 -10.73 -27.98 3.26
N THR A 408 -11.17 -27.97 2.00
CA THR A 408 -10.54 -28.76 0.93
C THR A 408 -10.04 -27.90 -0.22
N LEU A 409 -8.82 -28.19 -0.65
CA LEU A 409 -8.15 -27.53 -1.77
C LEU A 409 -8.07 -28.50 -2.93
N ARG A 410 -8.58 -28.10 -4.10
CA ARG A 410 -8.44 -28.85 -5.35
C ARG A 410 -7.22 -28.31 -6.10
N CYS A 411 -6.21 -29.15 -6.29
CA CYS A 411 -5.04 -28.89 -7.10
C CYS A 411 -5.24 -29.52 -8.48
N ASP A 412 -5.26 -28.70 -9.52
CA ASP A 412 -5.32 -29.11 -10.92
C ASP A 412 -3.92 -29.00 -11.52
N PHE A 413 -3.34 -30.14 -11.90
CA PHE A 413 -1.95 -30.22 -12.37
C PHE A 413 -1.80 -29.85 -13.84
N GLU A 414 -2.85 -30.04 -14.64
CA GLU A 414 -2.86 -29.66 -16.06
C GLU A 414 -2.78 -28.15 -16.21
N THR A 415 -3.53 -27.41 -15.39
CA THR A 415 -3.55 -25.94 -15.39
C THR A 415 -2.69 -25.30 -14.30
N ARG A 416 -1.97 -26.12 -13.52
CA ARG A 416 -1.16 -25.72 -12.36
C ARG A 416 -1.88 -24.73 -11.44
N THR A 417 -3.13 -25.04 -11.15
CA THR A 417 -4.04 -24.16 -10.41
C THR A 417 -4.57 -24.88 -9.19
N ALA A 418 -4.31 -24.33 -8.01
CA ALA A 418 -4.94 -24.75 -6.77
C ALA A 418 -6.09 -23.81 -6.42
N ALA A 419 -7.28 -24.35 -6.18
CA ALA A 419 -8.45 -23.56 -5.82
C ALA A 419 -9.32 -24.23 -4.76
N GLY A 420 -9.98 -23.42 -3.93
CA GLY A 420 -10.94 -23.93 -2.96
C GLY A 420 -12.11 -24.68 -3.60
N LYS A 421 -12.45 -25.86 -3.06
CA LYS A 421 -13.63 -26.61 -3.50
C LYS A 421 -14.90 -25.87 -3.08
N GLY A 422 -15.89 -25.74 -3.98
CA GLY A 422 -17.10 -24.97 -3.70
C GLY A 422 -16.78 -23.49 -3.45
N PRO A 423 -17.42 -22.78 -2.49
CA PRO A 423 -17.15 -21.35 -2.19
C PRO A 423 -15.96 -21.12 -1.25
N ALA A 424 -15.17 -22.15 -0.91
CA ALA A 424 -14.11 -22.04 0.09
C ALA A 424 -13.05 -20.99 -0.29
N ILE A 425 -12.63 -20.22 0.73
CA ILE A 425 -11.53 -19.26 0.71
C ILE A 425 -10.58 -19.57 1.87
N PHE A 426 -9.32 -19.16 1.73
CA PHE A 426 -8.23 -19.53 2.61
C PHE A 426 -7.32 -18.35 2.87
N PRO A 427 -6.71 -18.24 4.06
CA PRO A 427 -5.55 -17.38 4.22
C PRO A 427 -4.45 -17.75 3.22
N ILE A 428 -3.74 -16.77 2.69
CA ILE A 428 -2.56 -16.99 1.84
C ILE A 428 -1.58 -17.93 2.53
N GLY A 429 -1.42 -17.77 3.85
CA GLY A 429 -0.54 -18.59 4.67
C GLY A 429 -0.85 -20.07 4.69
N ASP A 430 -2.09 -20.48 4.41
CA ASP A 430 -2.48 -21.90 4.30
C ASP A 430 -2.43 -22.38 2.85
N LEU A 431 -2.99 -21.58 1.93
CA LEU A 431 -3.23 -22.02 0.56
C LEU A 431 -1.94 -22.09 -0.25
N VAL A 432 -1.10 -21.06 -0.20
CA VAL A 432 0.11 -20.99 -1.04
C VAL A 432 1.13 -22.08 -0.69
N PRO A 433 1.55 -22.28 0.57
CA PRO A 433 2.54 -23.30 0.86
C PRO A 433 2.03 -24.72 0.59
N ALA A 434 0.74 -24.99 0.83
CA ALA A 434 0.14 -26.27 0.48
C ALA A 434 0.05 -26.49 -1.04
N ALA A 435 -0.36 -25.47 -1.79
CA ALA A 435 -0.43 -25.49 -3.23
C ALA A 435 0.95 -25.77 -3.85
N LEU A 436 1.99 -25.06 -3.39
CA LEU A 436 3.35 -25.19 -3.93
C LEU A 436 3.95 -26.56 -3.67
N ARG A 437 3.83 -27.10 -2.44
CA ARG A 437 4.36 -28.44 -2.10
C ARG A 437 3.69 -29.58 -2.85
N VAL A 438 2.41 -29.43 -3.20
CA VAL A 438 1.72 -30.44 -4.03
C VAL A 438 2.06 -30.29 -5.51
N MET A 439 2.03 -29.06 -6.04
CA MET A 439 2.13 -28.84 -7.49
C MET A 439 3.56 -28.85 -8.01
N GLU A 440 4.53 -28.36 -7.22
CA GLU A 440 5.93 -28.25 -7.64
C GLU A 440 6.84 -29.21 -6.88
N ASP A 441 7.89 -29.67 -7.55
CA ASP A 441 8.95 -30.50 -6.96
C ASP A 441 9.99 -29.58 -6.30
N LEU A 442 9.74 -29.20 -5.05
CA LEU A 442 10.58 -28.27 -4.29
C LEU A 442 11.82 -28.98 -3.73
N ASN A 443 13.00 -28.36 -3.89
CA ASN A 443 14.21 -28.85 -3.24
C ASN A 443 14.28 -28.44 -1.76
N GLU A 444 15.19 -29.03 -0.99
CA GLU A 444 15.32 -28.76 0.46
C GLU A 444 15.50 -27.27 0.80
N ASN A 445 16.26 -26.53 -0.03
CA ASN A 445 16.46 -25.10 0.18
C ASN A 445 15.16 -24.31 -0.04
N GLU A 446 14.42 -24.60 -1.11
CA GLU A 446 13.13 -23.96 -1.39
C GLU A 446 12.10 -24.31 -0.31
N VAL A 447 12.09 -25.54 0.21
CA VAL A 447 11.23 -25.92 1.34
C VAL A 447 11.58 -25.11 2.59
N SER A 448 12.87 -24.98 2.91
CA SER A 448 13.33 -24.21 4.06
C SER A 448 13.00 -22.71 3.92
N GLU A 449 13.17 -22.12 2.74
CA GLU A 449 12.82 -20.71 2.48
C GLU A 449 11.30 -20.49 2.58
N LEU A 450 10.51 -21.44 2.08
CA LEU A 450 9.06 -21.41 2.20
C LEU A 450 8.64 -21.51 3.68
N ASP A 451 9.29 -22.38 4.46
CA ASP A 451 9.05 -22.48 5.90
C ASP A 451 9.52 -21.24 6.67
N GLU A 452 10.57 -20.55 6.25
CA GLU A 452 10.97 -19.28 6.86
C GLU A 452 9.96 -18.15 6.56
N LEU A 453 9.45 -18.11 5.32
CA LEU A 453 8.48 -17.11 4.89
C LEU A 453 7.10 -17.32 5.52
N PHE A 454 6.67 -18.58 5.67
CA PHE A 454 5.34 -18.96 6.16
C PHE A 454 5.33 -19.55 7.58
N GLY A 455 6.46 -19.83 8.22
CA GLY A 455 6.51 -20.54 9.51
C GLY A 455 6.05 -19.70 10.70
N GLY A 456 6.23 -18.38 10.63
CA GLY A 456 5.91 -17.47 11.74
C GLY A 456 4.42 -17.16 11.93
N TRP A 457 3.56 -17.36 10.91
CA TRP A 457 2.20 -16.80 10.96
C TRP A 457 1.23 -17.59 11.84
N ARG A 458 1.47 -18.89 12.05
CA ARG A 458 0.62 -19.74 12.92
C ARG A 458 0.85 -19.52 14.42
N SER A 459 1.81 -18.69 14.81
CA SER A 459 2.18 -18.44 16.22
C SER A 459 1.42 -17.26 16.86
N GLY A 460 0.41 -16.68 16.20
CA GLY A 460 -0.54 -15.75 16.84
C GLY A 460 -1.41 -16.46 17.89
N PRO A 461 -1.85 -15.78 18.97
CA PRO A 461 -2.50 -16.43 20.09
C PRO A 461 -3.71 -17.20 19.59
N SER A 462 -3.65 -18.53 19.76
CA SER A 462 -4.76 -19.43 19.59
C SER A 462 -5.98 -18.77 20.24
N GLN A 463 -7.04 -18.55 19.46
CA GLN A 463 -8.33 -18.22 20.03
C GLN A 463 -8.58 -19.23 21.14
N LEU A 464 -8.54 -18.75 22.39
CA LEU A 464 -9.13 -19.43 23.52
C LEU A 464 -10.55 -19.75 23.09
N THR A 465 -10.72 -21.01 22.69
CA THR A 465 -12.02 -21.61 22.49
C THR A 465 -12.57 -21.72 23.89
N LEU A 466 -13.22 -20.65 24.37
CA LEU A 466 -14.04 -20.72 25.57
C LEU A 466 -15.17 -21.68 25.22
N GLY A 467 -14.99 -22.92 25.65
CA GLY A 467 -15.96 -23.98 25.51
C GLY A 467 -17.26 -23.54 26.16
N PHE A 468 -18.28 -23.33 25.34
CA PHE A 468 -19.66 -23.46 25.78
C PHE A 468 -19.93 -24.95 26.01
N SER A 469 -19.52 -25.47 27.17
CA SER A 469 -20.15 -26.66 27.73
C SER A 469 -21.39 -26.21 28.48
N GLY A 470 -22.56 -26.58 27.99
CA GLY A 470 -23.81 -26.37 28.70
C GLY A 470 -23.83 -27.12 30.02
N SER A 471 -24.24 -26.44 31.09
CA SER A 471 -25.02 -27.08 32.14
C SER A 471 -26.30 -26.30 32.33
N SER A 472 -27.41 -26.98 32.09
CA SER A 472 -28.75 -26.59 32.49
C SER A 472 -28.80 -26.41 34.00
N ASP A 473 -29.20 -25.22 34.45
CA ASP A 473 -30.03 -24.94 35.64
C ASP A 473 -29.74 -23.52 36.12
N GLU A 474 -30.63 -22.57 35.79
CA GLU A 474 -31.34 -21.75 36.78
C GLU A 474 -32.12 -20.65 36.07
N ALA A 475 -33.43 -20.67 36.28
CA ALA A 475 -34.36 -19.64 35.88
C ALA A 475 -34.22 -18.42 36.80
N ALA A 476 -34.06 -17.23 36.23
CA ALA A 476 -34.50 -15.98 36.87
C ALA A 476 -34.68 -14.85 35.84
N LEU A 477 -35.96 -14.59 35.53
CA LEU A 477 -36.59 -13.25 35.48
C LEU A 477 -35.78 -12.11 34.85
N PHE A 478 -36.07 -11.77 33.58
CA PHE A 478 -36.16 -10.37 33.17
C PHE A 478 -37.22 -10.20 32.05
N THR A 479 -38.31 -9.53 32.43
CA THR A 479 -39.45 -9.13 31.62
C THR A 479 -39.05 -8.03 30.64
N PHE A 480 -39.37 -8.18 29.36
CA PHE A 480 -39.32 -7.11 28.36
C PHE A 480 -40.72 -6.53 28.16
N PRO A 481 -40.90 -5.18 28.13
CA PRO A 481 -42.19 -4.59 27.80
C PRO A 481 -42.45 -4.61 26.28
N GLU A 482 -43.63 -5.09 25.91
CA GLU A 482 -44.23 -5.01 24.57
C GLU A 482 -44.36 -3.55 24.12
N LEU A 483 -43.90 -3.25 22.91
CA LEU A 483 -44.25 -2.05 22.18
C LEU A 483 -45.35 -2.41 21.18
N GLU A 484 -46.56 -1.95 21.50
CA GLU A 484 -47.77 -2.05 20.70
C GLU A 484 -47.62 -1.33 19.34
N ALA A 485 -48.12 -1.98 18.29
CA ALA A 485 -48.32 -1.39 16.97
C ALA A 485 -49.65 -0.63 16.93
N PRO A 486 -49.72 0.57 16.31
CA PRO A 486 -50.99 1.29 16.19
C PRO A 486 -51.85 0.77 15.04
N GLU A 487 -53.13 0.62 15.37
CA GLU A 487 -54.26 0.18 14.57
C GLU A 487 -54.52 1.03 13.32
N ALA A 488 -55.03 0.34 12.29
CA ALA A 488 -55.64 0.90 11.11
C ALA A 488 -57.00 1.52 11.46
N LEU A 489 -57.26 2.72 10.92
CA LEU A 489 -58.61 3.28 10.83
C LEU A 489 -59.05 3.28 9.37
N ASP A 490 -60.17 2.62 9.13
CA ASP A 490 -60.97 2.66 7.92
C ASP A 490 -62.22 3.53 8.15
N GLU A 491 -62.82 3.93 7.03
CA GLU A 491 -64.16 4.46 6.79
C GLU A 491 -64.38 5.98 6.65
N GLY A 492 -64.78 6.37 5.44
CA GLY A 492 -65.79 7.42 5.21
C GLY A 492 -65.62 8.28 3.95
N GLY A 493 -66.16 7.85 2.80
CA GLY A 493 -66.54 8.76 1.70
C GLY A 493 -67.83 9.56 2.02
N PRO A 494 -68.56 10.19 1.07
CA PRO A 494 -68.28 10.51 -0.33
C PRO A 494 -68.51 12.01 -0.68
N SER A 495 -68.01 12.48 -1.83
CA SER A 495 -68.63 13.42 -2.81
C SER A 495 -67.59 13.89 -3.82
#